data_AF-N1ZE06-F1
#
_entry.id   AF-N1ZE06-F1
#
_cell.length_a   1.000
_cell.length_b   1.000
_cell.length_c   1.000
_cell.angle_alpha   90.00
_cell.angle_beta   90.00
_cell.angle_gamma   90.00
#
_symmetry.space_group_name_H-M   'P 1'
#
loop_
_entity.id
_entity.type
_entity.pdbx_description
1 polymer ?
#
loop_
_entity_poly.entity_id
_entity_poly.type
_entity_poly.pdbx_seq_one_letter_code
_entity_poly.pdbx_strand_id
1 'polypeptide(L)'
;MRYAQINENDICIADSFLSGEVIAENMIPLTDEEPSPLTKKYVNGVWEEVKKEQQTQIQSDTEMIMQSIAELELQNYEAQSERHEITQKVTELELKILQGGK
;
A
#
# COMPACT_ATOMS: atom_id res chain seq x y z
N MET A 1 -23.91 21.96 24.70
CA MET A 1 -22.57 22.57 24.59
C MET A 1 -21.68 21.64 23.81
N ARG A 2 -20.90 22.16 22.86
CA ARG A 2 -20.05 21.35 22.00
C ARG A 2 -18.62 21.29 22.55
N TYR A 3 -18.01 20.12 22.50
CA TYR A 3 -16.66 19.89 23.02
C TYR A 3 -15.86 19.00 22.09
N ALA A 4 -14.56 19.29 22.01
CA ALA A 4 -13.56 18.38 21.47
C ALA A 4 -12.89 17.62 22.61
N GLN A 5 -12.83 16.30 22.48
CA GLN A 5 -12.07 15.45 23.38
C GLN A 5 -10.68 15.21 22.79
N ILE A 6 -9.63 15.53 23.54
CA ILE A 6 -8.24 15.31 23.15
C ILE A 6 -7.64 14.08 23.85
N ASN A 7 -6.65 13.45 23.21
CA ASN A 7 -5.83 12.39 23.80
C ASN A 7 -4.52 12.93 24.40
N GLU A 8 -3.66 12.04 24.89
CA GLU A 8 -2.36 12.37 25.49
C GLU A 8 -1.39 13.11 24.55
N ASN A 9 -1.65 13.11 23.24
CA ASN A 9 -0.86 13.81 22.23
C ASN A 9 -1.51 15.14 21.78
N ASP A 10 -2.52 15.62 22.52
CA ASP A 10 -3.37 16.77 22.21
C ASP A 10 -4.16 16.63 20.90
N ILE A 11 -4.35 15.41 20.39
CA ILE A 11 -5.10 15.17 19.15
C ILE A 11 -6.57 14.96 19.47
N CYS A 12 -7.45 15.67 18.76
CA CYS A 12 -8.89 15.49 18.88
C CYS A 12 -9.31 14.11 18.36
N ILE A 13 -9.89 13.31 19.26
CA ILE A 13 -10.42 11.97 18.99
C ILE A 13 -11.95 11.93 18.91
N ALA A 14 -12.65 12.94 19.44
CA ALA A 14 -14.10 13.03 19.37
C ALA A 14 -14.59 14.49 19.40
N ASP A 15 -15.69 14.73 18.70
CA ASP A 15 -16.44 16.00 18.67
C ASP A 15 -17.87 15.68 19.11
N SER A 16 -18.32 16.25 20.23
CA SER A 16 -19.54 15.81 20.91
C SER A 16 -20.35 16.97 21.47
N PHE A 17 -21.68 16.82 21.43
CA PHE A 17 -22.62 17.73 22.07
C PHE A 17 -23.10 17.16 23.41
N LEU A 18 -22.81 17.87 24.49
CA LEU A 18 -23.15 17.49 25.86
C LEU A 18 -24.28 18.36 26.41
N SER A 19 -25.06 17.79 27.34
CA SER A 19 -26.24 18.41 27.94
C SER A 19 -25.92 19.51 28.97
N GLY A 20 -24.66 19.66 29.36
CA GLY A 20 -24.21 20.67 30.33
C GLY A 20 -22.72 20.99 30.19
N GLU A 21 -22.25 21.87 31.08
CA GLU A 21 -20.85 22.27 31.15
C GLU A 21 -19.98 21.13 31.68
N VAL A 22 -18.86 20.89 31.00
CA VAL A 22 -17.84 19.92 31.41
C VAL A 22 -16.53 20.65 31.68
N ILE A 23 -16.02 20.47 32.90
CA ILE A 23 -14.71 20.97 33.34
C ILE A 23 -13.79 19.75 33.46
N ALA A 24 -13.03 19.48 32.41
CA ALA A 24 -12.05 18.41 32.36
C ALA A 24 -10.87 18.83 31.49
N GLU A 25 -9.64 18.43 31.85
CA GLU A 25 -8.41 18.86 31.18
C GLU A 25 -8.35 18.42 29.71
N ASN A 26 -8.96 17.29 29.38
CA ASN A 26 -8.99 16.72 28.03
C ASN A 26 -10.22 17.16 27.20
N MET A 27 -10.99 18.13 27.68
CA MET A 27 -12.22 18.59 27.06
C MET A 27 -12.10 20.08 26.70
N ILE A 28 -11.96 20.36 25.42
CA ILE A 28 -11.84 21.74 24.91
C ILE A 28 -13.24 22.20 24.45
N PRO A 29 -13.81 23.27 25.03
CA PRO A 29 -15.08 23.80 24.58
C PRO A 29 -14.95 24.36 23.15
N LEU A 30 -15.96 24.06 22.32
CA LEU A 30 -16.05 24.56 20.96
C LEU A 30 -17.24 25.51 20.82
N THR A 31 -17.10 26.48 19.93
CA THR A 31 -18.23 27.28 19.46
C THR A 31 -18.99 26.55 18.36
N ASP A 32 -20.27 26.89 18.17
CA ASP A 32 -21.13 26.24 17.16
C ASP A 32 -20.69 26.58 15.72
N GLU A 33 -19.96 27.69 15.52
CA GLU A 33 -19.46 28.13 14.21
C GLU A 33 -18.14 27.48 13.79
N GLU A 34 -17.40 26.87 14.74
CA GLU A 34 -16.11 26.27 14.45
C GLU A 34 -16.25 24.96 13.65
N PRO A 35 -15.40 24.71 12.64
CA PRO A 35 -15.36 23.42 11.96
C PRO A 35 -14.92 22.32 12.93
N SER A 36 -15.31 21.07 12.65
CA SER A 36 -14.89 19.94 13.49
C SER A 36 -13.36 19.84 13.54
N PRO A 37 -12.75 19.83 14.74
CA PRO A 37 -11.31 19.71 14.88
C PRO A 37 -10.83 18.26 14.86
N LEU A 38 -11.68 17.30 14.48
CA LEU A 38 -11.34 15.88 14.46
C LEU A 38 -10.01 15.65 13.72
N THR A 39 -9.12 14.83 14.31
CA THR A 39 -7.77 14.54 13.80
C THR A 39 -6.77 15.70 13.79
N LYS A 40 -7.16 16.90 14.27
CA LYS A 40 -6.26 18.04 14.47
C LYS A 40 -5.62 17.98 15.85
N LYS A 41 -4.44 18.56 15.98
CA LYS A 41 -3.74 18.72 17.25
C LYS A 41 -4.07 20.09 17.85
N TYR A 42 -4.33 20.13 19.15
CA TYR A 42 -4.54 21.37 19.89
C TYR A 42 -3.19 21.89 20.39
N VAL A 43 -2.77 23.06 19.90
CA VAL A 43 -1.49 23.68 20.27
C VAL A 43 -1.75 25.13 20.65
N ASN A 44 -1.52 25.48 21.92
CA ASN A 44 -1.62 26.85 22.45
C ASN A 44 -2.93 27.58 22.08
N GLY A 45 -4.07 26.89 22.10
CA GLY A 45 -5.37 27.49 21.78
C GLY A 45 -5.81 27.35 20.32
N VAL A 46 -4.98 26.74 19.45
CA VAL A 46 -5.23 26.64 18.01
C VAL A 46 -5.24 25.19 17.55
N TRP A 47 -6.14 24.86 16.63
CA TRP A 47 -6.21 23.54 15.99
C TRP A 47 -5.31 23.48 14.75
N GLU A 48 -4.23 22.70 14.84
CA GLU A 48 -3.26 22.50 13.77
C GLU A 48 -3.49 21.17 13.05
N GLU A 49 -3.28 21.14 11.72
CA GLU A 49 -3.31 19.90 10.97
C GLU A 49 -2.12 19.00 11.35
N VAL A 50 -2.42 17.77 11.73
CA VAL A 50 -1.39 16.75 11.88
C VAL A 50 -0.92 16.37 10.48
N LYS A 51 0.33 16.73 10.14
CA LYS A 51 0.96 16.27 8.90
C LYS A 51 0.88 14.74 8.89
N LYS A 52 0.09 14.18 7.99
CA LYS A 52 0.18 12.76 7.67
C LYS A 52 1.59 12.53 7.16
N GLU A 53 2.37 11.75 7.89
CA GLU A 53 3.62 11.23 7.37
C GLU A 53 3.29 10.59 6.02
N GLN A 54 3.93 11.07 4.96
CA GLN A 54 3.83 10.43 3.66
C GLN A 54 4.35 9.01 3.86
N GLN A 55 3.45 8.04 3.85
CA GLN A 55 3.84 6.64 3.78
C GLN A 55 4.70 6.52 2.53
N THR A 56 6.00 6.30 2.74
CA THR A 56 6.90 5.90 1.66
C THR A 56 6.24 4.69 1.02
N GLN A 57 5.96 4.73 -0.28
CA GLN A 57 5.36 3.59 -0.97
C GLN A 57 6.33 2.41 -0.87
N ILE A 58 6.13 1.58 0.14
CA ILE A 58 6.73 0.24 0.22
C ILE A 58 6.07 -0.51 -0.93
N GLN A 59 6.88 -1.02 -1.87
CA GLN A 59 6.36 -1.87 -2.94
C GLN A 59 5.49 -2.96 -2.31
N SER A 60 4.25 -3.05 -2.78
CA SER A 60 3.31 -4.03 -2.26
C SER A 60 3.82 -5.43 -2.60
N ASP A 61 3.61 -6.40 -1.71
CA ASP A 61 3.89 -7.82 -1.97
C ASP A 61 3.29 -8.26 -3.32
N THR A 62 2.11 -7.73 -3.65
CA THR A 62 1.44 -7.97 -4.94
C THR A 62 2.26 -7.49 -6.14
N GLU A 63 2.89 -6.32 -6.05
CA GLU A 63 3.71 -5.76 -7.13
C GLU A 63 4.99 -6.58 -7.33
N MET A 64 5.62 -7.00 -6.24
CA MET A 64 6.79 -7.89 -6.29
C MET A 64 6.45 -9.25 -6.90
N ILE A 65 5.30 -9.81 -6.55
CA ILE A 65 4.81 -11.09 -7.10
C ILE A 65 4.56 -10.95 -8.60
N MET A 66 3.88 -9.89 -9.05
CA MET A 66 3.60 -9.68 -10.48
C MET A 66 4.89 -9.55 -11.30
N GLN A 67 5.87 -8.81 -10.78
CA GLN A 67 7.18 -8.67 -11.42
C GLN A 67 7.89 -10.02 -11.55
N SER A 68 7.87 -10.83 -10.48
CA SER A 68 8.47 -12.17 -10.46
C SER A 68 7.79 -13.12 -11.45
N ILE A 69 6.45 -13.05 -11.58
CA ILE A 69 5.69 -13.86 -12.54
C ILE A 69 6.08 -13.48 -13.97
N ALA A 70 6.16 -12.19 -14.29
CA ALA A 70 6.53 -11.73 -15.62
C ALA A 70 7.94 -12.19 -16.03
N GLU A 71 8.90 -12.19 -15.10
CA GLU A 71 10.26 -12.69 -15.33
C GLU A 71 10.28 -14.21 -15.57
N LEU A 72 9.52 -14.97 -14.78
CA LEU A 72 9.41 -16.43 -14.94
C LEU A 72 8.72 -16.83 -16.26
N GLU A 73 7.75 -16.05 -16.72
CA GLU A 73 7.07 -16.27 -18.01
C GLU A 73 8.05 -16.07 -19.18
N LEU A 74 8.87 -15.01 -19.12
CA LEU A 74 9.89 -14.75 -20.13
C LEU A 74 10.92 -15.89 -20.21
N GLN A 75 11.46 -16.31 -19.06
CA GLN A 75 12.41 -17.43 -18.99
C GLN A 75 11.81 -18.74 -19.53
N ASN A 76 10.53 -19.01 -19.21
CA ASN A 76 9.84 -20.19 -19.73
C ASN A 76 9.71 -20.16 -21.25
N TYR A 77 9.43 -19.00 -21.83
CA TYR A 77 9.32 -18.83 -23.28
C TYR A 77 10.67 -19.07 -23.97
N GLU A 78 11.76 -18.49 -23.44
CA GLU A 78 13.12 -18.70 -23.95
C GLU A 78 13.52 -20.18 -23.88
N ALA A 79 13.33 -20.81 -22.72
CA ALA A 79 13.65 -22.22 -22.54
C ALA A 79 12.80 -23.13 -23.44
N GLN A 80 11.55 -22.76 -23.75
CA GLN A 80 10.75 -23.47 -24.74
C GLN A 80 11.35 -23.35 -26.13
N SER A 81 11.73 -22.14 -26.55
CA SER A 81 12.35 -21.89 -27.86
C SER A 81 13.61 -22.73 -28.07
N GLU A 82 14.51 -22.73 -27.08
CA GLU A 82 15.74 -23.51 -27.11
C GLU A 82 15.46 -25.02 -27.22
N ARG A 83 14.49 -25.53 -26.47
CA ARG A 83 14.09 -26.95 -26.55
C ARG A 83 13.56 -27.31 -27.94
N HIS A 84 12.81 -26.42 -28.60
CA HIS A 84 12.33 -26.67 -29.96
C HIS A 84 13.51 -26.74 -30.95
N GLU A 85 14.48 -25.84 -30.84
CA GLU A 85 15.67 -25.84 -31.69
C GLU A 85 16.49 -27.13 -31.52
N ILE A 86 16.72 -27.55 -30.28
CA ILE A 86 17.42 -28.80 -29.96
C ILE A 86 16.66 -29.99 -30.56
N THR A 87 15.33 -30.02 -30.39
CA THR A 87 14.48 -31.10 -30.92
C THR A 87 14.59 -31.21 -32.44
N GLN A 88 14.60 -30.08 -33.16
CA GLN A 88 14.79 -30.07 -34.61
C GLN A 88 16.17 -30.64 -35.00
N LYS A 89 17.23 -30.18 -34.34
CA LYS A 89 18.60 -30.66 -34.60
C LYS A 89 18.74 -32.16 -34.35
N VAL A 90 18.15 -32.68 -33.27
CA VAL A 90 18.13 -34.12 -32.97
C VAL A 90 17.39 -34.88 -34.07
N THR A 91 16.21 -34.41 -34.48
CA THR A 91 15.41 -35.04 -35.55
C THR A 91 16.18 -35.09 -36.88
N GLU A 92 16.87 -34.00 -37.25
CA GLU A 92 17.72 -33.97 -38.45
C GLU A 92 18.88 -34.96 -38.39
N LEU A 93 19.53 -35.10 -37.22
CA LEU A 93 20.62 -36.06 -37.03
C LEU A 93 20.11 -37.50 -37.15
N GLU A 94 18.96 -37.82 -36.56
CA GLU A 94 18.32 -39.14 -36.66
C GLU A 94 18.01 -39.49 -38.13
N LEU A 95 17.48 -38.55 -38.90
CA LEU A 95 17.23 -38.75 -40.34
C LEU A 95 18.51 -39.01 -41.13
N LYS A 96 19.60 -38.28 -40.86
CA LYS A 96 20.89 -38.49 -41.52
C LYS A 96 21.47 -39.87 -41.22
N ILE A 97 21.34 -40.35 -39.97
CA ILE A 97 21.78 -41.69 -39.58
C ILE A 97 20.96 -42.77 -40.31
N LEU A 98 19.64 -42.59 -40.42
CA LEU A 98 18.75 -43.52 -41.14
C LEU A 98 19.00 -43.55 -42.66
N GLN A 99 19.39 -42.43 -43.27
CA GLN A 99 19.65 -42.34 -44.71
C GLN A 99 21.07 -42.74 -45.12
N GLY A 100 22.07 -42.60 -44.24
CA GLY A 100 23.47 -42.97 -44.48
C GLY A 100 23.81 -44.45 -44.28
N GLY A 101 22.83 -45.28 -43.89
CA GLY A 101 22.99 -46.71 -43.61
C GLY A 101 22.76 -47.66 -44.80
N LYS A 102 23.00 -47.23 -46.04
CA LYS A 102 22.97 -48.08 -47.25
C LYS A 102 24.30 -48.09 -47.98
#